data_AF-A0A0N4Z1V2-F1
#
_entry.id   AF-A0A0N4Z1V2-F1
#
_cell.length_a   1.000
_cell.length_b   1.000
_cell.length_c   1.000
_cell.angle_alpha   90.00
_cell.angle_beta   90.00
_cell.angle_gamma   90.00
#
_symmetry.space_group_name_H-M   'P 1'
#
loop_
_entity.id
_entity.type
_entity.pdbx_description
1 polymer ?
#
loop_
_entity_poly.entity_id
_entity_poly.type
_entity_poly.pdbx_seq_one_letter_code
_entity_poly.pdbx_strand_id
1 'polypeptide(L)'
;MIPSEFYIFYNSLTDGEQKEMMYLPYQMVESIEKSSNLSIEALWAPLESITPSFKTKLYTFCDEIKNRTRQINGNGKKFLVDFFNTIILIYKKLINDSNSNEENVYELGYNIIKEYLNLSDEDRLSFAKPFPTLSNLFNNPKALNLLRGIEFNSTYDDYINLKNGFKNLLLTGQLSPMNN
;
A
#
# COMPACT_ATOMS: atom_id res chain seq x y z
N MET A 1 -4.79 3.62 13.13
CA MET A 1 -5.10 2.18 13.05
C MET A 1 -3.88 1.49 12.47
N ILE A 2 -3.32 0.51 13.17
CA ILE A 2 -2.18 -0.29 12.71
C ILE A 2 -2.57 -1.74 12.98
N PRO A 3 -2.46 -2.68 12.02
CA PRO A 3 -2.68 -4.09 12.32
C PRO A 3 -1.70 -4.57 13.40
N SER A 4 -2.19 -5.37 14.34
CA SER A 4 -1.44 -5.82 15.52
C SER A 4 -0.12 -6.48 15.15
N GLU A 5 -0.07 -7.15 14.01
CA GLU A 5 1.10 -7.84 13.48
C GLU A 5 2.26 -6.87 13.24
N PHE A 6 1.97 -5.67 12.72
CA PHE A 6 2.99 -4.64 12.52
C PHE A 6 3.52 -4.11 13.85
N TYR A 7 2.64 -3.96 14.85
CA TYR A 7 3.03 -3.54 16.19
C TYR A 7 3.90 -4.60 16.88
N ILE A 8 3.52 -5.87 16.79
CA ILE A 8 4.29 -7.00 17.34
C ILE A 8 5.66 -7.09 16.66
N PHE A 9 5.69 -7.01 15.33
CA PHE A 9 6.93 -7.03 14.57
C PHE A 9 7.85 -5.88 14.97
N TYR A 10 7.37 -4.64 14.97
CA TYR A 10 8.18 -3.47 15.31
C TYR A 10 8.76 -3.55 16.73
N ASN A 11 7.95 -3.98 17.72
CA ASN A 11 8.42 -4.13 19.10
C ASN A 11 9.32 -5.35 19.32
N SER A 12 9.41 -6.27 18.36
CA SER A 12 10.39 -7.37 18.40
C SER A 12 11.79 -6.94 17.96
N LEU A 13 11.92 -5.75 17.36
CA LEU A 13 13.18 -5.19 16.89
C LEU A 13 13.93 -4.51 18.05
N THR A 14 15.24 -4.69 18.10
CA THR A 14 16.14 -3.88 18.92
C THR A 14 16.22 -2.45 18.39
N ASP A 15 16.70 -1.50 19.20
CA ASP A 15 16.88 -0.10 18.77
C ASP A 15 17.72 0.05 17.49
N GLY A 16 18.73 -0.82 17.30
CA GLY A 16 19.54 -0.87 16.08
C GLY A 16 18.73 -1.31 14.86
N GLU A 17 17.97 -2.39 15.01
CA GLU A 17 17.12 -2.93 13.94
C GLU A 17 15.93 -2.01 13.61
N GLN A 18 15.40 -1.27 14.60
CA GLN A 18 14.38 -0.23 14.35
C GLN A 18 14.93 0.89 13.48
N LYS A 19 16.18 1.31 13.72
CA LYS A 19 16.86 2.28 12.84
C LYS A 19 17.04 1.71 11.44
N GLU A 20 17.50 0.47 11.32
CA GLU A 20 17.61 -0.22 10.01
C GLU A 20 16.26 -0.24 9.27
N MET A 21 15.17 -0.59 9.95
CA MET A 21 13.82 -0.57 9.38
C MET A 21 13.40 0.83 8.90
N MET A 22 13.75 1.89 9.65
CA MET A 22 13.45 3.27 9.27
C MET A 22 14.26 3.75 8.07
N TYR A 23 15.52 3.31 7.93
CA TYR A 23 16.39 3.73 6.83
C TYR A 23 16.23 2.90 5.55
N LEU A 24 15.77 1.65 5.68
CA LEU A 24 15.64 0.72 4.56
C LEU A 24 14.86 1.28 3.36
N PRO A 25 13.72 1.98 3.51
CA PRO A 25 13.02 2.57 2.36
C PRO A 25 13.86 3.59 1.59
N TYR A 26 14.65 4.41 2.29
CA TYR A 26 15.54 5.39 1.64
C TYR A 26 16.64 4.69 0.86
N GLN A 27 17.22 3.62 1.42
CA GLN A 27 18.22 2.81 0.73
C GLN A 27 17.65 2.10 -0.50
N MET A 28 16.38 1.68 -0.47
CA MET A 28 15.67 1.13 -1.62
C MET A 28 15.49 2.19 -2.71
N VAL A 29 15.07 3.41 -2.37
CA VAL A 29 14.95 4.52 -3.33
C VAL A 29 16.31 4.83 -3.96
N GLU A 30 17.36 5.02 -3.15
CA GLU A 30 18.70 5.28 -3.66
C GLU A 30 19.20 4.16 -4.59
N SER A 31 18.92 2.91 -4.27
CA SER A 31 19.29 1.76 -5.09
C SER A 31 18.61 1.80 -6.47
N ILE A 32 17.31 2.12 -6.50
CA ILE A 32 16.52 2.27 -7.73
C ILE A 32 16.99 3.46 -8.57
N GLU A 33 17.31 4.59 -7.94
CA GLU A 33 17.83 5.77 -8.63
C GLU A 33 19.20 5.48 -9.26
N LYS A 34 20.10 4.81 -8.51
CA LYS A 34 21.43 4.40 -9.00
C LYS A 34 21.34 3.38 -10.13
N SER A 35 20.40 2.43 -10.08
CA SER A 35 20.20 1.46 -11.16
C SER A 35 19.51 2.05 -12.39
N SER A 36 18.90 3.24 -12.26
CA SER A 36 18.08 3.89 -13.30
C SER A 36 17.00 2.94 -13.87
N ASN A 37 16.54 1.99 -13.06
CA ASN A 37 15.54 0.99 -13.42
C ASN A 37 14.92 0.35 -12.16
N LEU A 38 13.60 0.20 -12.14
CA LEU A 38 12.87 -0.55 -11.11
C LEU A 38 12.96 -2.07 -11.40
N SER A 39 14.10 -2.68 -11.03
CA SER A 39 14.31 -4.13 -11.06
C SER A 39 14.11 -4.76 -9.68
N ILE A 40 13.83 -6.06 -9.66
CA ILE A 40 13.72 -6.83 -8.41
C ILE A 40 15.08 -6.75 -7.68
N GLU A 41 16.18 -6.95 -8.38
CA GLU A 41 17.53 -6.90 -7.81
C GLU A 41 17.81 -5.56 -7.12
N ALA A 42 17.44 -4.43 -7.75
CA ALA A 42 17.61 -3.11 -7.15
C ALA A 42 16.77 -2.91 -5.89
N LEU A 43 15.52 -3.43 -5.87
CA LEU A 43 14.64 -3.40 -4.71
C LEU A 43 15.15 -4.26 -3.55
N TRP A 44 15.78 -5.40 -3.87
CA TRP A 44 16.26 -6.36 -2.87
C TRP A 44 17.67 -6.07 -2.37
N ALA A 45 18.51 -5.34 -3.12
CA ALA A 45 19.90 -5.08 -2.74
C ALA A 45 20.09 -4.51 -1.32
N PRO A 46 19.28 -3.55 -0.83
CA PRO A 46 19.41 -3.05 0.54
C PRO A 46 19.13 -4.12 1.62
N LEU A 47 18.31 -5.13 1.32
CA LEU A 47 18.01 -6.24 2.23
C LEU A 47 19.20 -7.20 2.42
N GLU A 48 20.24 -7.09 1.60
CA GLU A 48 21.51 -7.79 1.82
C GLU A 48 22.41 -7.08 2.84
N SER A 49 22.13 -5.80 3.12
CA SER A 49 22.98 -4.95 3.97
C SER A 49 22.49 -4.84 5.42
N ILE A 50 21.29 -5.34 5.71
CA ILE A 50 20.71 -5.32 7.05
C ILE A 50 21.27 -6.45 7.93
N THR A 51 21.16 -6.31 9.24
CA THR A 51 21.63 -7.33 10.17
C THR A 51 20.92 -8.68 9.94
N PRO A 52 21.62 -9.82 10.10
CA PRO A 52 21.01 -11.13 9.91
C PRO A 52 19.78 -11.37 10.79
N SER A 53 19.80 -10.87 12.03
CA SER A 53 18.65 -10.98 12.94
C SER A 53 17.44 -10.20 12.42
N PHE A 54 17.64 -8.96 11.96
CA PHE A 54 16.57 -8.18 11.36
C PHE A 54 16.02 -8.85 10.10
N LYS A 55 16.90 -9.33 9.22
CA LYS A 55 16.53 -10.07 8.00
C LYS A 55 15.64 -11.28 8.32
N THR A 56 15.99 -12.08 9.32
CA THR A 56 15.17 -13.23 9.76
C THR A 56 13.80 -12.80 10.29
N LYS A 57 13.74 -11.77 11.15
CA LYS A 57 12.48 -11.25 11.68
C LYS A 57 11.59 -10.71 10.56
N LEU A 58 12.17 -9.98 9.61
CA LEU A 58 11.47 -9.41 8.47
C LEU A 58 10.90 -10.50 7.55
N TYR A 59 11.66 -11.56 7.26
CA TYR A 59 11.13 -12.68 6.47
C TYR A 59 10.02 -13.43 7.18
N THR A 60 10.17 -13.65 8.48
CA THR A 60 9.14 -14.30 9.30
C THR A 60 7.84 -13.49 9.28
N PHE A 61 7.96 -12.17 9.45
CA PHE A 61 6.84 -11.25 9.34
C PHE A 61 6.21 -11.28 7.94
N CYS A 62 7.02 -11.23 6.87
CA CYS A 62 6.53 -11.33 5.49
C CYS A 62 5.75 -12.63 5.25
N ASP A 63 6.24 -13.76 5.75
CA ASP A 63 5.58 -15.06 5.57
C ASP A 63 4.29 -15.15 6.39
N GLU A 64 4.23 -14.55 7.58
CA GLU A 64 2.99 -14.41 8.34
C GLU A 64 1.95 -13.62 7.55
N ILE A 65 2.33 -12.47 6.98
CA ILE A 65 1.45 -11.63 6.16
C ILE A 65 0.96 -12.41 4.91
N LYS A 66 1.86 -13.12 4.21
CA LYS A 66 1.48 -13.99 3.08
C LYS A 66 0.46 -15.06 3.49
N ASN A 67 0.66 -15.68 4.65
CA ASN A 67 -0.26 -16.72 5.13
C ASN A 67 -1.63 -16.15 5.49
N ARG A 68 -1.69 -14.98 6.16
CA ARG A 68 -2.95 -14.31 6.51
C ARG A 68 -3.72 -13.88 5.27
N THR A 69 -3.05 -13.28 4.30
CA THR A 69 -3.67 -12.82 3.04
C THR A 69 -4.27 -13.95 2.20
N ARG A 70 -3.96 -15.23 2.49
CA ARG A 70 -4.68 -16.37 1.90
C ARG A 70 -6.17 -16.38 2.24
N GLN A 71 -6.60 -15.72 3.31
CA GLN A 71 -8.01 -15.61 3.73
C GLN A 71 -8.83 -14.61 2.89
N ILE A 72 -8.16 -13.80 2.07
CA ILE A 72 -8.81 -12.90 1.10
C ILE A 72 -9.44 -13.75 0.00
N ASN A 73 -10.63 -13.38 -0.46
CA ASN A 73 -11.34 -14.14 -1.48
C ASN A 73 -10.71 -13.95 -2.88
N GLY A 74 -11.20 -14.68 -3.89
CA GLY A 74 -10.61 -14.67 -5.24
C GLY A 74 -10.57 -13.29 -5.89
N ASN A 75 -11.69 -12.56 -5.86
CA ASN A 75 -11.80 -11.24 -6.47
C ASN A 75 -10.95 -10.20 -5.72
N GLY A 76 -10.96 -10.23 -4.38
CA GLY A 76 -10.11 -9.36 -3.58
C GLY A 76 -8.62 -9.61 -3.84
N LYS A 77 -8.20 -10.88 -3.93
CA LYS A 77 -6.82 -11.23 -4.29
C LYS A 77 -6.43 -10.71 -5.66
N LYS A 78 -7.31 -10.89 -6.65
CA LYS A 78 -7.09 -10.37 -8.00
C LYS A 78 -6.89 -8.85 -7.97
N PHE A 79 -7.82 -8.12 -7.34
CA PHE A 79 -7.71 -6.68 -7.17
C PHE A 79 -6.39 -6.26 -6.51
N LEU A 80 -5.94 -6.95 -5.44
CA LEU A 80 -4.67 -6.60 -4.79
C LEU A 80 -3.47 -6.77 -5.72
N VAL A 81 -3.45 -7.84 -6.52
CA VAL A 81 -2.41 -8.07 -7.52
C VAL A 81 -2.43 -6.94 -8.56
N ASP A 82 -3.61 -6.60 -9.07
CA ASP A 82 -3.80 -5.55 -10.07
C ASP A 82 -3.44 -4.16 -9.52
N PHE A 83 -3.75 -3.90 -8.24
CA PHE A 83 -3.37 -2.69 -7.51
C PHE A 83 -1.85 -2.54 -7.39
N PHE A 84 -1.14 -3.56 -6.90
CA PHE A 84 0.31 -3.49 -6.77
C PHE A 84 1.02 -3.44 -8.14
N ASN A 85 0.51 -4.17 -9.14
CA ASN A 85 1.02 -4.08 -10.52
C ASN A 85 0.87 -2.67 -11.09
N THR A 86 -0.28 -2.03 -10.85
CA THR A 86 -0.54 -0.64 -11.27
C THR A 86 0.42 0.33 -10.59
N ILE A 87 0.66 0.17 -9.28
CA ILE A 87 1.66 0.98 -8.56
C ILE A 87 3.06 0.82 -9.18
N ILE A 88 3.49 -0.42 -9.44
CA ILE A 88 4.79 -0.70 -10.09
C ILE A 88 4.86 -0.03 -11.47
N LEU A 89 3.78 -0.09 -12.25
CA LEU A 89 3.71 0.53 -13.57
C LEU A 89 3.82 2.06 -13.47
N ILE A 90 3.12 2.69 -12.52
CA ILE A 90 3.21 4.13 -12.26
C ILE A 90 4.66 4.50 -11.92
N TYR A 91 5.30 3.80 -10.98
CA TYR A 91 6.69 4.07 -10.63
C TYR A 91 7.64 3.94 -11.83
N LYS A 92 7.47 2.89 -12.65
CA LYS A 92 8.29 2.72 -13.87
C LYS A 92 8.13 3.88 -14.84
N LYS A 93 6.91 4.40 -15.02
CA LYS A 93 6.66 5.58 -15.87
C LYS A 93 7.34 6.82 -15.31
N LEU A 94 7.21 7.07 -14.01
CA LEU A 94 7.80 8.23 -13.36
C LEU A 94 9.35 8.21 -13.34
N ILE A 95 9.97 7.04 -13.22
CA ILE A 95 11.44 6.90 -13.18
C ILE A 95 12.04 6.96 -14.59
N ASN A 96 11.43 6.28 -15.58
CA ASN A 96 12.03 6.11 -16.90
C ASN A 96 11.72 7.25 -17.88
N ASP A 97 10.70 8.06 -17.61
CA ASP A 97 10.13 8.96 -18.61
C ASP A 97 10.03 10.38 -18.05
N SER A 98 11.13 11.14 -18.21
CA SER A 98 11.21 12.56 -17.84
C SER A 98 10.29 13.47 -18.67
N ASN A 99 9.64 12.93 -19.71
CA ASN A 99 8.66 13.60 -20.56
C ASN A 99 7.32 12.84 -20.66
N SER A 100 7.04 11.89 -19.75
CA SER A 100 5.76 11.15 -19.82
C SER A 100 4.58 12.09 -19.66
N ASN A 101 3.63 12.03 -20.61
CA ASN A 101 2.31 12.62 -20.46
C ASN A 101 1.71 12.16 -19.11
N GLU A 102 1.71 13.04 -18.11
CA GLU A 102 1.14 12.82 -16.78
C GLU A 102 -0.32 12.30 -16.85
N GLU A 103 -1.01 12.64 -17.95
CA GLU A 103 -2.33 12.15 -18.36
C GLU A 103 -2.47 10.61 -18.22
N ASN A 104 -1.40 9.86 -18.48
CA ASN A 104 -1.41 8.40 -18.41
C ASN A 104 -1.23 7.84 -16.98
N VAL A 105 -0.72 8.63 -16.03
CA VAL A 105 -0.62 8.20 -14.61
C VAL A 105 -1.95 8.38 -13.90
N TYR A 106 -2.65 9.49 -14.15
CA TYR A 106 -3.97 9.71 -13.59
C TYR A 106 -5.00 8.72 -14.14
N GLU A 107 -4.93 8.37 -15.43
CA GLU A 107 -5.77 7.31 -16.00
C GLU A 107 -5.57 5.96 -15.29
N LEU A 108 -4.32 5.56 -15.03
CA LEU A 108 -4.01 4.35 -14.26
C LEU A 108 -4.59 4.41 -12.83
N GLY A 109 -4.45 5.56 -12.17
CA GLY A 109 -5.02 5.81 -10.84
C GLY A 109 -6.55 5.76 -10.83
N TYR A 110 -7.20 6.37 -11.82
CA TYR A 110 -8.66 6.30 -11.99
C TYR A 110 -9.13 4.87 -12.21
N ASN A 111 -8.49 4.12 -13.11
CA ASN A 111 -8.89 2.75 -13.45
C ASN A 111 -8.85 1.82 -12.23
N ILE A 112 -7.79 1.90 -11.40
CA ILE A 112 -7.71 1.05 -10.21
C ILE A 112 -8.72 1.47 -9.12
N ILE A 113 -9.04 2.76 -9.00
CA ILE A 113 -10.11 3.23 -8.12
C ILE A 113 -11.47 2.69 -8.57
N LYS A 114 -11.75 2.72 -9.89
CA LYS A 114 -12.99 2.17 -10.45
C LYS A 114 -13.09 0.67 -10.23
N GLU A 115 -11.99 -0.07 -10.41
CA GLU A 115 -11.95 -1.50 -10.12
C GLU A 115 -12.31 -1.79 -8.67
N TYR A 116 -11.74 -1.05 -7.72
CA TYR A 116 -12.07 -1.18 -6.30
C TYR A 116 -13.55 -0.88 -6.00
N LEU A 117 -14.09 0.18 -6.59
CA LEU A 117 -15.49 0.58 -6.42
C LEU A 117 -16.46 -0.44 -7.04
N ASN A 118 -16.02 -1.18 -8.07
CA ASN A 118 -16.81 -2.23 -8.73
C ASN A 118 -16.79 -3.57 -7.97
N LEU A 119 -15.92 -3.74 -6.97
CA LEU A 119 -15.97 -4.90 -6.09
C LEU A 119 -17.32 -4.97 -5.36
N SER A 120 -17.74 -6.17 -4.96
CA SER A 120 -18.86 -6.32 -4.05
C SER A 120 -18.46 -5.89 -2.63
N ASP A 121 -19.45 -5.63 -1.77
CA ASP A 121 -19.20 -5.38 -0.34
C ASP A 121 -18.49 -6.55 0.33
N GLU A 122 -18.80 -7.79 -0.08
CA GLU A 122 -18.16 -9.00 0.43
C GLU A 122 -16.69 -9.08 0.00
N ASP A 123 -16.40 -8.76 -1.27
CA ASP A 123 -15.04 -8.72 -1.80
C ASP A 123 -14.18 -7.68 -1.05
N ARG A 124 -14.73 -6.49 -0.82
CA ARG A 124 -14.07 -5.44 -0.03
C ARG A 124 -13.87 -5.86 1.44
N LEU A 125 -14.86 -6.47 2.08
CA LEU A 125 -14.71 -6.97 3.46
C LEU A 125 -13.73 -8.13 3.56
N SER A 126 -13.47 -8.86 2.48
CA SER A 126 -12.47 -9.93 2.50
C SER A 126 -11.06 -9.43 2.82
N PHE A 127 -10.75 -8.15 2.54
CA PHE A 127 -9.50 -7.49 2.95
C PHE A 127 -9.36 -7.31 4.46
N ALA A 128 -10.48 -7.24 5.18
CA ALA A 128 -10.51 -7.09 6.63
C ALA A 128 -10.26 -8.41 7.37
N LYS A 129 -10.52 -9.56 6.75
CA LYS A 129 -10.33 -10.88 7.37
C LYS A 129 -8.91 -11.08 7.91
N PRO A 130 -7.83 -10.82 7.13
CA PRO A 130 -6.47 -10.90 7.65
C PRO A 130 -6.12 -9.79 8.66
N PHE A 131 -6.82 -8.64 8.61
CA PHE A 131 -6.51 -7.44 9.41
C PHE A 131 -7.79 -6.83 10.01
N PRO A 132 -8.36 -7.42 11.07
CA PRO A 132 -9.65 -6.99 11.62
C PRO A 132 -9.67 -5.53 12.09
N THR A 133 -8.52 -5.00 12.51
CA THR A 133 -8.36 -3.60 12.90
C THR A 133 -8.57 -2.62 11.75
N LEU A 134 -8.60 -3.10 10.49
CA LEU A 134 -8.88 -2.34 9.28
C LEU A 134 -10.30 -2.58 8.74
N SER A 135 -11.15 -3.31 9.45
CA SER A 135 -12.49 -3.67 8.98
C SER A 135 -13.36 -2.49 8.54
N ASN A 136 -13.34 -1.41 9.31
CA ASN A 136 -14.10 -0.21 8.99
C ASN A 136 -13.46 0.66 7.90
N LEU A 137 -12.29 0.29 7.34
CA LEU A 137 -11.68 1.01 6.22
C LEU A 137 -12.36 0.64 4.90
N PHE A 138 -12.49 -0.65 4.61
CA PHE A 138 -12.75 -1.13 3.26
C PHE A 138 -14.19 -0.93 2.78
N ASN A 139 -15.17 -0.86 3.70
CA ASN A 139 -16.55 -0.53 3.36
C ASN A 139 -17.02 0.80 3.98
N ASN A 140 -16.09 1.67 4.40
CA ASN A 140 -16.48 2.95 4.97
C ASN A 140 -17.23 3.81 3.94
N PRO A 141 -18.50 4.20 4.17
CA PRO A 141 -19.24 4.99 3.19
C PRO A 141 -18.56 6.32 2.84
N LYS A 142 -17.88 6.95 3.81
CA LYS A 142 -17.16 8.21 3.58
C LYS A 142 -15.91 8.00 2.74
N ALA A 143 -15.15 6.93 2.98
CA ALA A 143 -14.01 6.58 2.14
C ALA A 143 -14.44 6.25 0.70
N LEU A 144 -15.50 5.45 0.54
CA LEU A 144 -16.04 5.12 -0.78
C LEU A 144 -16.55 6.37 -1.51
N ASN A 145 -17.16 7.32 -0.80
CA ASN A 145 -17.58 8.58 -1.40
C ASN A 145 -16.41 9.46 -1.83
N LEU A 146 -15.31 9.51 -1.06
CA LEU A 146 -14.09 10.18 -1.50
C LEU A 146 -13.55 9.59 -2.81
N LEU A 147 -13.49 8.25 -2.89
CA LEU A 147 -13.03 7.55 -4.09
C LEU A 147 -13.94 7.81 -5.30
N ARG A 148 -15.26 7.89 -5.09
CA ARG A 148 -16.23 8.23 -6.16
C ARG A 148 -16.06 9.64 -6.70
N GLY A 149 -15.41 10.53 -5.95
CA GLY A 149 -15.11 11.89 -6.41
C GLY A 149 -13.99 11.99 -7.45
N ILE A 150 -13.28 10.88 -7.73
CA ILE A 150 -12.30 10.82 -8.81
C ILE A 150 -12.98 10.39 -10.10
N GLU A 151 -12.80 11.21 -11.14
CA GLU A 151 -13.33 11.03 -12.48
C GLU A 151 -12.20 10.79 -13.50
N PHE A 152 -12.55 10.40 -14.72
CA PHE A 152 -11.57 10.09 -15.76
C PHE A 152 -10.69 11.28 -16.14
N ASN A 153 -11.23 12.50 -16.06
CA ASN A 153 -10.55 13.76 -16.33
C ASN A 153 -10.01 14.42 -15.05
N SER A 154 -9.91 13.68 -13.94
CA SER A 154 -9.34 14.21 -12.70
C SER A 154 -7.88 14.63 -12.88
N THR A 155 -7.55 15.71 -12.19
CA THR A 155 -6.24 16.37 -12.22
C THR A 155 -5.44 16.06 -10.95
N TYR A 156 -4.19 16.52 -10.90
CA TYR A 156 -3.36 16.47 -9.70
C TYR A 156 -4.09 16.94 -8.43
N ASP A 157 -4.79 18.08 -8.51
CA ASP A 157 -5.46 18.69 -7.36
C ASP A 157 -6.58 17.79 -6.81
N ASP A 158 -7.26 17.03 -7.67
CA ASP A 158 -8.29 16.07 -7.26
C ASP A 158 -7.70 14.92 -6.45
N TYR A 159 -6.54 14.40 -6.87
CA TYR A 159 -5.83 13.37 -6.10
C TYR A 159 -5.24 13.92 -4.79
N ILE A 160 -4.83 15.19 -4.76
CA ILE A 160 -4.44 15.86 -3.51
C ILE A 160 -5.63 16.02 -2.57
N ASN A 161 -6.81 16.39 -3.09
CA ASN A 161 -8.04 16.47 -2.32
C ASN A 161 -8.46 15.10 -1.79
N LEU A 162 -8.36 14.04 -2.61
CA LEU A 162 -8.58 12.66 -2.19
C LEU A 162 -7.67 12.27 -1.02
N LYS A 163 -6.36 12.50 -1.16
CA LYS A 163 -5.37 12.26 -0.10
C LYS A 163 -5.73 13.00 1.18
N ASN A 164 -6.08 14.28 1.08
CA ASN A 164 -6.43 15.11 2.23
C ASN A 164 -7.74 14.64 2.88
N GLY A 165 -8.72 14.19 2.09
CA GLY A 165 -9.95 13.57 2.57
C GLY A 165 -9.67 12.32 3.39
N PHE A 166 -8.86 11.39 2.88
CA PHE A 166 -8.46 10.19 3.62
C PHE A 166 -7.70 10.53 4.90
N LYS A 167 -6.76 11.48 4.84
CA LYS A 167 -6.03 11.97 6.01
C LYS A 167 -7.00 12.50 7.07
N ASN A 168 -8.00 13.29 6.69
CA ASN A 168 -8.99 13.80 7.62
C ASN A 168 -9.84 12.69 8.26
N LEU A 169 -10.31 11.71 7.47
CA LEU A 169 -11.05 10.57 8.01
C LEU A 169 -10.21 9.77 9.03
N LEU A 170 -8.91 9.61 8.77
CA LEU A 170 -7.98 8.96 9.68
C LEU A 170 -7.79 9.77 10.98
N LEU A 171 -7.49 11.07 10.87
CA LEU A 171 -7.22 11.94 12.03
C LEU A 171 -8.45 12.15 12.93
N THR A 172 -9.64 12.16 12.33
CA THR A 172 -10.91 12.27 13.06
C THR A 172 -11.42 10.93 13.59
N GLY A 173 -10.67 9.84 13.40
CA GLY A 173 -11.00 8.50 13.88
C GLY A 173 -12.16 7.84 13.15
N GLN A 174 -12.68 8.42 12.06
CA GLN A 174 -13.85 7.94 11.32
C GLN A 174 -13.61 6.63 10.55
N LEU A 175 -12.34 6.22 10.42
CA LEU A 175 -11.95 4.92 9.87
C LEU A 175 -11.76 3.85 10.94
N SER A 176 -11.71 4.22 12.23
CA SER A 176 -11.47 3.27 13.33
C SER A 176 -12.55 2.20 13.39
N PRO A 177 -12.26 0.97 13.84
CA PRO A 177 -13.29 -0.02 14.09
C PRO A 177 -14.34 0.59 15.03
N MET A 178 -15.62 0.39 14.75
CA MET A 178 -16.63 0.73 15.75
C MET A 178 -16.41 -0.22 16.93
N ASN A 179 -16.15 0.35 18.11
CA ASN A 179 -16.20 -0.41 19.35
C ASN A 179 -17.63 -0.94 19.49
N ASN A 180 -17.82 -2.23 19.30
CA ASN A 180 -19.02 -2.92 19.81
C ASN A 180 -18.80 -3.20 21.29
#